data_AF-A0A3D2SG49-F1
#
_entry.id   AF-A0A3D2SG49-F1
#
_cell.length_a   1.000
_cell.length_b   1.000
_cell.length_c   1.000
_cell.angle_alpha   90.00
_cell.angle_beta   90.00
_cell.angle_gamma   90.00
#
_symmetry.space_group_name_H-M   'P 1'
#
loop_
_entity.id
_entity.type
_entity.pdbx_description
1 polymer ?
#
loop_
_entity_poly.entity_id
_entity_poly.type
_entity_poly.pdbx_seq_one_letter_code
_entity_poly.pdbx_strand_id
1 'polypeptide(L)'
;MFPNINLQLIKTLKKLIQWLLGVILGMYIGVIILLNIPFVQQKTAAYVSHELSILLNTSVSVEKINLGLLNRIVVDNITLKDQSATDLLKVTRLSAKFEILPLLNGKISINSIQLFGFNISLNKANRNSKANYQFIIDALTPTNKTSKKNNNLDLRINSILIRRGKLSYDILSENTTPGKFNPSHIKLHNIIANISLKSLHNDSINASIKRLSLDEQSGLSLHKLTLKVLANDKKMTVKNFKLELANTQIKTNQIEMSYNSFEDFNDFGNKVNFALSILPSRITFKDISPIVPSLAHFKESIELEMKLKGTINQLDIPFLSIKGSEHLKLKSSLSFQYLLDPENTYLYRKLD
;
A
#
# COMPACT_ATOMS: atom_id res chain seq x y z
N MET A 1 36.42 -49.68 -8.95
CA MET A 1 37.79 -49.13 -8.89
C MET A 1 37.69 -47.66 -9.23
N PHE A 2 37.66 -46.75 -8.24
CA PHE A 2 37.64 -45.30 -8.50
C PHE A 2 39.07 -44.81 -8.71
N PRO A 3 39.34 -43.93 -9.70
CA PRO A 3 40.69 -43.54 -10.05
C PRO A 3 41.33 -42.69 -8.94
N ASN A 4 42.61 -42.95 -8.70
CA ASN A 4 43.45 -42.18 -7.78
C ASN A 4 43.61 -40.76 -8.31
N ILE A 5 42.84 -39.80 -7.78
CA ILE A 5 42.96 -38.38 -8.15
C ILE A 5 44.29 -37.85 -7.58
N ASN A 6 45.15 -37.33 -8.45
CA ASN A 6 46.47 -36.80 -8.07
C ASN A 6 46.33 -35.62 -7.08
N LEU A 7 46.87 -35.80 -5.87
CA LEU A 7 46.81 -34.83 -4.77
C LEU A 7 47.46 -33.48 -5.13
N GLN A 8 48.42 -33.44 -6.06
CA GLN A 8 49.03 -32.20 -6.54
C GLN A 8 48.08 -31.39 -7.43
N LEU A 9 47.30 -32.04 -8.31
CA LEU A 9 46.28 -31.38 -9.14
C LEU A 9 45.19 -30.74 -8.29
N ILE A 10 44.79 -31.38 -7.18
CA ILE A 10 43.81 -30.81 -6.24
C ILE A 10 44.37 -29.54 -5.58
N LYS A 11 45.65 -29.54 -5.20
CA LYS A 11 46.30 -28.38 -4.55
C LYS A 11 46.45 -27.19 -5.51
N THR A 12 46.81 -27.42 -6.77
CA THR A 12 46.92 -26.35 -7.78
C THR A 12 45.55 -25.79 -8.15
N LEU A 13 44.56 -26.66 -8.35
CA LEU A 13 43.18 -26.25 -8.63
C LEU A 13 42.60 -25.42 -7.48
N LYS A 14 42.83 -25.82 -6.22
CA LYS A 14 42.39 -25.06 -5.04
C LYS A 14 42.99 -23.65 -5.02
N LYS A 15 44.30 -23.51 -5.29
CA LYS A 15 44.96 -22.20 -5.35
C LYS A 15 44.42 -21.33 -6.48
N LEU A 16 44.17 -21.90 -7.66
CA LEU A 16 43.57 -21.17 -8.79
C LEU A 16 42.15 -20.70 -8.46
N ILE A 17 41.31 -21.56 -7.88
CA ILE A 17 39.96 -21.20 -7.44
C ILE A 17 40.02 -20.07 -6.39
N GLN A 18 40.93 -20.15 -5.41
CA GLN A 18 41.11 -19.10 -4.40
C GLN A 18 41.54 -17.76 -5.01
N TRP A 19 42.47 -17.76 -5.96
CA TRP A 19 42.89 -16.56 -6.66
C TRP A 19 41.75 -15.94 -7.48
N LEU A 20 41.02 -16.79 -8.22
CA LEU A 20 39.88 -16.37 -9.03
C LEU A 20 38.76 -15.78 -8.15
N LEU A 21 38.44 -16.43 -7.03
CA LEU A 21 37.52 -15.89 -6.03
C LEU A 21 38.01 -14.56 -5.44
N GLY A 22 39.31 -14.45 -5.16
CA GLY A 22 39.93 -13.22 -4.66
C GLY A 22 39.83 -12.05 -5.64
N VAL A 23 40.08 -12.29 -6.93
CA VAL A 23 39.96 -11.27 -7.99
C VAL A 23 38.50 -10.84 -8.17
N ILE A 24 37.56 -11.79 -8.21
CA ILE A 24 36.12 -11.48 -8.30
C ILE A 24 35.66 -10.66 -7.10
N LEU A 25 36.09 -11.03 -5.89
CA LEU A 25 35.76 -10.31 -4.67
C LEU A 25 36.39 -8.92 -4.66
N GLY A 26 37.65 -8.80 -5.07
CA GLY A 26 38.36 -7.52 -5.18
C GLY A 26 37.71 -6.57 -6.19
N MET A 27 37.33 -7.08 -7.36
CA MET A 27 36.60 -6.31 -8.37
C MET A 27 35.23 -5.85 -7.84
N TYR A 28 34.50 -6.75 -7.17
CA TYR A 28 33.22 -6.42 -6.55
C TYR A 28 33.35 -5.30 -5.50
N ILE A 29 34.36 -5.38 -4.62
CA ILE A 29 34.65 -4.34 -3.63
C ILE A 29 35.09 -3.04 -4.32
N GLY A 30 35.92 -3.11 -5.36
CA GLY A 30 36.36 -1.94 -6.13
C GLY A 30 35.20 -1.16 -6.74
N VAL A 31 34.21 -1.85 -7.31
CA VAL A 31 32.99 -1.23 -7.84
C VAL A 31 32.19 -0.54 -6.71
N ILE A 32 32.07 -1.16 -5.54
CA ILE A 32 31.38 -0.56 -4.38
C ILE A 32 32.11 0.71 -3.91
N ILE A 33 33.44 0.69 -3.84
CA ILE A 33 34.24 1.86 -3.44
C ILE A 33 34.04 2.98 -4.45
N LEU A 34 34.12 2.69 -5.75
CA LEU A 34 33.98 3.68 -6.81
C LEU A 34 32.59 4.34 -6.80
N LEU A 35 31.54 3.55 -6.59
CA LEU A 35 30.16 4.04 -6.50
C LEU A 35 29.85 4.76 -5.18
N ASN A 36 30.77 4.68 -4.20
CA ASN A 36 30.70 5.45 -2.97
C ASN A 36 31.46 6.78 -3.00
N ILE A 37 32.17 7.09 -4.09
CA ILE A 37 32.86 8.37 -4.27
C ILE A 37 31.81 9.50 -4.42
N PRO A 38 31.87 10.59 -3.63
CA PRO A 38 30.89 11.69 -3.68
C PRO A 38 30.67 12.28 -5.07
N PHE A 39 31.73 12.43 -5.87
CA PHE A 39 31.65 12.92 -7.24
C PHE A 39 30.78 12.03 -8.14
N VAL A 40 30.95 10.71 -8.03
CA VAL A 40 30.16 9.74 -8.81
C VAL A 40 28.70 9.81 -8.37
N GLN A 41 28.44 9.83 -7.06
CA GLN A 41 27.10 9.93 -6.49
C GLN A 41 26.35 11.18 -6.96
N GLN A 42 27.01 12.34 -6.96
CA GLN A 42 26.42 13.60 -7.41
C GLN A 42 26.16 13.60 -8.93
N LYS A 43 27.11 13.10 -9.74
CA LYS A 43 26.90 13.00 -11.19
C LYS A 43 25.75 12.05 -11.54
N THR A 44 25.65 10.91 -10.86
CA THR A 44 24.52 9.99 -11.05
C THR A 44 23.21 10.65 -10.62
N ALA A 45 23.19 11.37 -9.50
CA ALA A 45 22.00 12.09 -9.04
C ALA A 45 21.56 13.18 -10.03
N ALA A 46 22.49 13.97 -10.57
CA ALA A 46 22.21 14.98 -11.57
C ALA A 46 21.68 14.37 -12.87
N TYR A 47 22.29 13.28 -13.35
CA TYR A 47 21.83 12.56 -14.53
C TYR A 47 20.41 12.01 -14.36
N VAL A 48 20.14 11.30 -13.26
CA VAL A 48 18.80 10.76 -12.96
C VAL A 48 17.77 11.88 -12.80
N SER A 49 18.13 12.99 -12.14
CA SER A 49 17.25 14.15 -12.00
C SER A 49 16.87 14.74 -13.37
N HIS A 50 17.84 14.84 -14.28
CA HIS A 50 17.63 15.36 -15.63
C HIS A 50 16.73 14.44 -16.46
N GLU A 51 17.03 13.16 -16.51
CA GLU A 51 16.24 12.16 -17.25
C GLU A 51 14.79 12.08 -16.73
N LEU A 52 14.60 12.07 -15.40
CA LEU A 52 13.26 12.09 -14.80
C LEU A 52 12.54 13.42 -15.07
N SER A 53 13.26 14.54 -15.12
CA SER A 53 12.65 15.84 -15.43
C SER A 53 12.15 15.90 -16.86
N ILE A 54 12.91 15.34 -17.82
CA ILE A 54 12.49 15.21 -19.21
C ILE A 54 11.30 14.28 -19.32
N LEU A 55 11.39 13.08 -18.73
CA LEU A 55 10.35 12.05 -18.80
C LEU A 55 9.01 12.55 -18.25
N LEU A 56 9.05 13.22 -17.10
CA LEU A 56 7.85 13.70 -16.41
C LEU A 56 7.44 15.12 -16.85
N ASN A 57 8.23 15.77 -17.70
CA ASN A 57 8.06 17.15 -18.11
C ASN A 57 7.81 18.12 -16.92
N THR A 58 8.62 17.98 -15.87
CA THR A 58 8.57 18.80 -14.65
C THR A 58 9.92 18.81 -13.94
N SER A 59 10.08 19.66 -12.92
CA SER A 59 11.29 19.70 -12.11
C SER A 59 11.37 18.50 -11.16
N VAL A 60 12.40 17.67 -11.39
CA VAL A 60 12.83 16.60 -10.48
C VAL A 60 14.22 16.93 -9.98
N SER A 61 14.42 16.84 -8.66
CA SER A 61 15.72 17.02 -8.02
C SER A 61 16.00 15.84 -7.10
N VAL A 62 17.21 15.31 -7.21
CA VAL A 62 17.78 14.30 -6.34
C VAL A 62 19.12 14.82 -5.85
N GLU A 63 19.31 14.92 -4.54
CA GLU A 63 20.56 15.43 -3.98
C GLU A 63 21.68 14.39 -4.07
N LYS A 64 21.39 13.15 -3.72
CA LYS A 64 22.40 12.10 -3.61
C LYS A 64 21.83 10.73 -3.93
N ILE A 65 22.55 9.99 -4.77
CA ILE A 65 22.31 8.56 -5.02
C ILE A 65 23.56 7.81 -4.59
N ASN A 66 23.42 6.83 -3.70
CA ASN A 66 24.53 5.96 -3.32
C ASN A 66 24.12 4.49 -3.36
N LEU A 67 25.11 3.61 -3.54
CA LEU A 67 24.94 2.19 -3.36
C LEU A 67 25.29 1.80 -1.92
N GLY A 68 24.27 1.42 -1.16
CA GLY A 68 24.46 0.76 0.11
C GLY A 68 25.12 -0.62 -0.05
N LEU A 69 25.59 -1.18 1.06
CA LEU A 69 26.14 -2.53 1.10
C LEU A 69 25.11 -3.55 0.57
N LEU A 70 25.57 -4.49 -0.27
CA LEU A 70 24.79 -5.64 -0.72
C LEU A 70 23.50 -5.21 -1.46
N ASN A 71 23.62 -4.85 -2.74
CA ASN A 71 22.51 -4.64 -3.69
C ASN A 71 21.39 -3.69 -3.26
N ARG A 72 21.76 -2.58 -2.63
CA ARG A 72 20.81 -1.53 -2.21
C ARG A 72 21.15 -0.20 -2.85
N ILE A 73 20.18 0.44 -3.49
CA ILE A 73 20.25 1.84 -3.90
C ILE A 73 19.60 2.68 -2.81
N VAL A 74 20.26 3.74 -2.37
CA VAL A 74 19.72 4.74 -1.46
C VAL A 74 19.73 6.08 -2.16
N VAL A 75 18.58 6.73 -2.18
CA VAL A 75 18.34 8.04 -2.78
C VAL A 75 17.91 8.98 -1.67
N ASP A 76 18.70 10.02 -1.44
CA ASP A 76 18.44 11.04 -0.42
C ASP A 76 17.90 12.32 -1.05
N ASN A 77 16.94 12.92 -0.36
CA ASN A 77 16.33 14.22 -0.68
C ASN A 77 15.85 14.31 -2.14
N ILE A 78 14.78 13.56 -2.42
CA ILE A 78 14.04 13.63 -3.68
C ILE A 78 13.00 14.74 -3.56
N THR A 79 12.95 15.63 -4.55
CA THR A 79 11.86 16.59 -4.74
C THR A 79 11.33 16.49 -6.15
N LEU A 80 10.02 16.38 -6.29
CA LEU A 80 9.29 16.37 -7.56
C LEU A 80 8.21 17.45 -7.47
N LYS A 81 8.24 18.37 -8.41
CA LYS A 81 7.24 19.44 -8.53
C LYS A 81 6.10 19.03 -9.46
N ASP A 82 4.94 19.64 -9.28
CA ASP A 82 3.90 19.62 -10.31
C ASP A 82 4.18 20.62 -11.43
N GLN A 83 3.33 20.62 -12.46
CA GLN A 83 3.46 21.52 -13.61
C GLN A 83 3.25 23.01 -13.25
N SER A 84 2.73 23.30 -12.06
CA SER A 84 2.61 24.65 -11.51
C SER A 84 3.81 25.04 -10.64
N ALA A 85 4.90 24.26 -10.69
CA ALA A 85 6.14 24.46 -9.95
C ALA A 85 5.98 24.43 -8.41
N THR A 86 4.89 23.82 -7.92
CA THR A 86 4.69 23.57 -6.49
C THR A 86 5.17 22.17 -6.12
N ASP A 87 5.52 21.95 -4.85
CA ASP A 87 6.01 20.64 -4.40
C ASP A 87 4.89 19.61 -4.42
N LEU A 88 5.03 18.56 -5.24
CA LEU A 88 4.09 17.44 -5.31
C LEU A 88 4.55 16.27 -4.45
N LEU A 89 5.85 15.95 -4.51
CA LEU A 89 6.45 14.86 -3.73
C LEU A 89 7.80 15.29 -3.18
N LYS A 90 7.98 15.11 -1.88
CA LYS A 90 9.28 15.19 -1.20
C LYS A 90 9.55 13.88 -0.49
N VAL A 91 10.77 13.35 -0.60
CA VAL A 91 11.21 12.15 0.12
C VAL A 91 12.59 12.39 0.71
N THR A 92 12.71 12.32 2.03
CA THR A 92 14.01 12.46 2.72
C THR A 92 14.94 11.31 2.35
N ARG A 93 14.45 10.07 2.37
CA ARG A 93 15.25 8.90 2.00
C ARG A 93 14.38 7.79 1.42
N LEU A 94 14.72 7.37 0.21
CA LEU A 94 14.21 6.18 -0.46
C LEU A 94 15.33 5.15 -0.53
N SER A 95 15.06 3.90 -0.15
CA SER A 95 16.00 2.80 -0.28
C SER A 95 15.33 1.62 -0.97
N ALA A 96 15.93 1.13 -2.05
CA ALA A 96 15.46 -0.05 -2.78
C ALA A 96 16.55 -1.14 -2.76
N LYS A 97 16.22 -2.31 -2.19
CA LYS A 97 17.07 -3.50 -2.26
C LYS A 97 16.61 -4.37 -3.43
N PHE A 98 17.45 -4.58 -4.42
CA PHE A 98 17.17 -5.36 -5.62
C PHE A 98 17.91 -6.70 -5.60
N GLU A 99 17.48 -7.66 -6.40
CA GLU A 99 18.16 -8.96 -6.54
C GLU A 99 19.12 -8.93 -7.75
N ILE A 100 20.37 -9.37 -7.57
CA ILE A 100 21.39 -9.30 -8.63
C ILE A 100 21.16 -10.37 -9.71
N LEU A 101 20.85 -11.61 -9.31
CA LEU A 101 20.70 -12.72 -10.27
C LEU A 101 19.57 -12.48 -11.29
N PRO A 102 18.36 -12.02 -10.91
CA PRO A 102 17.33 -11.68 -11.90
C PRO A 102 17.72 -10.52 -12.81
N LEU A 103 18.47 -9.54 -12.29
CA LEU A 103 18.92 -8.38 -13.07
C LEU A 103 19.85 -8.79 -14.22
N LEU A 104 20.72 -9.79 -14.00
CA LEU A 104 21.55 -10.38 -15.06
C LEU A 104 20.74 -11.04 -16.18
N ASN A 105 19.51 -11.45 -15.89
CA ASN A 105 18.56 -12.03 -16.85
C ASN A 105 17.56 -11.00 -17.38
N GLY A 106 17.80 -9.69 -17.18
CA GLY A 106 16.93 -8.61 -17.63
C GLY A 106 15.64 -8.41 -16.83
N LYS A 107 15.50 -9.03 -15.65
CA LYS A 107 14.33 -8.93 -14.77
C LYS A 107 14.60 -7.99 -13.59
N ILE A 108 13.66 -7.11 -13.27
CA ILE A 108 13.81 -6.17 -12.15
C ILE A 108 13.05 -6.70 -10.94
N SER A 109 13.77 -7.38 -10.04
CA SER A 109 13.22 -7.88 -8.78
C SER A 109 13.68 -7.01 -7.61
N ILE A 110 12.74 -6.29 -6.99
CA ILE A 110 12.95 -5.44 -5.82
C ILE A 110 12.47 -6.18 -4.57
N ASN A 111 13.42 -6.64 -3.76
CA ASN A 111 13.12 -7.34 -2.52
C ASN A 111 12.47 -6.42 -1.46
N SER A 112 12.90 -5.17 -1.35
CA SER A 112 12.30 -4.24 -0.39
C SER A 112 12.48 -2.79 -0.81
N ILE A 113 11.38 -2.04 -0.77
CA ILE A 113 11.36 -0.58 -0.85
C ILE A 113 11.15 -0.02 0.54
N GLN A 114 11.97 0.94 0.94
CA GLN A 114 11.87 1.65 2.20
C GLN A 114 11.76 3.15 1.94
N LEU A 115 10.72 3.77 2.47
CA LEU A 115 10.46 5.20 2.39
C LEU A 115 10.51 5.79 3.80
N PHE A 116 11.43 6.71 4.03
CA PHE A 116 11.56 7.43 5.28
C PHE A 116 11.33 8.92 5.04
N GLY A 117 10.30 9.47 5.68
CA GLY A 117 9.97 10.88 5.57
C GLY A 117 9.52 11.26 4.16
N PHE A 118 8.30 10.89 3.76
CA PHE A 118 7.72 11.41 2.52
C PHE A 118 6.64 12.44 2.82
N ASN A 119 6.49 13.40 1.91
CA ASN A 119 5.36 14.31 1.87
C ASN A 119 4.80 14.33 0.44
N ILE A 120 3.54 13.96 0.28
CA ILE A 120 2.82 13.97 -0.99
C ILE A 120 1.70 14.98 -0.91
N SER A 121 1.61 15.87 -1.88
CA SER A 121 0.57 16.90 -1.99
C SER A 121 -0.19 16.75 -3.30
N LEU A 122 -1.36 16.12 -3.20
CA LEU A 122 -2.29 15.88 -4.29
C LEU A 122 -3.38 16.94 -4.24
N ASN A 123 -3.73 17.52 -5.39
CA ASN A 123 -4.86 18.44 -5.45
C ASN A 123 -5.58 18.41 -6.79
N LYS A 124 -6.80 18.93 -6.77
CA LYS A 124 -7.64 19.24 -7.93
C LYS A 124 -8.20 20.65 -7.71
N ALA A 125 -8.27 21.47 -8.76
CA ALA A 125 -8.90 22.79 -8.66
C ALA A 125 -10.40 22.68 -8.30
N ASN A 126 -11.09 21.70 -8.89
CA ASN A 126 -12.48 21.31 -8.60
C ASN A 126 -12.71 19.82 -8.94
N ARG A 127 -13.92 19.29 -8.65
CA ARG A 127 -14.26 17.86 -8.86
C ARG A 127 -14.04 17.37 -10.29
N ASN A 128 -14.21 18.24 -11.29
CA ASN A 128 -14.13 17.88 -12.71
C ASN A 128 -12.76 18.20 -13.34
N SER A 129 -11.93 19.00 -12.66
CA SER A 129 -10.58 19.35 -13.12
C SER A 129 -9.63 18.14 -13.09
N LYS A 130 -8.60 18.17 -13.93
CA LYS A 130 -7.49 17.22 -13.85
C LYS A 130 -6.74 17.41 -12.54
N ALA A 131 -6.20 16.32 -12.00
CA ALA A 131 -5.37 16.39 -10.80
C ALA A 131 -3.95 16.88 -11.13
N ASN A 132 -3.30 17.53 -10.16
CA ASN A 132 -1.93 18.03 -10.33
C ASN A 132 -0.89 16.93 -10.58
N TYR A 133 -1.21 15.65 -10.32
CA TYR A 133 -0.35 14.49 -10.58
C TYR A 133 -0.71 13.72 -11.86
N GLN A 134 -1.69 14.19 -12.65
CA GLN A 134 -2.15 13.49 -13.85
C GLN A 134 -1.01 13.26 -14.86
N PHE A 135 -0.10 14.24 -14.99
CA PHE A 135 1.06 14.13 -15.88
C PHE A 135 1.97 12.93 -15.57
N ILE A 136 2.03 12.51 -14.29
CA ILE A 136 2.81 11.33 -13.87
C ILE A 136 2.12 10.06 -14.35
N ILE A 137 0.80 9.99 -14.20
CA ILE A 137 0.00 8.86 -14.68
C ILE A 137 0.12 8.74 -16.20
N ASP A 138 0.00 9.86 -16.90
CA ASP A 138 0.09 9.92 -18.36
C ASP A 138 1.50 9.48 -18.85
N ALA A 139 2.57 9.89 -18.15
CA ALA A 139 3.95 9.49 -18.46
C ALA A 139 4.25 8.00 -18.19
N LEU A 140 3.55 7.38 -17.23
CA LEU A 140 3.72 5.98 -16.86
C LEU A 140 2.78 5.03 -17.61
N THR A 141 1.73 5.55 -18.25
CA THR A 141 0.78 4.74 -19.02
C THR A 141 1.36 4.46 -20.41
N PRO A 142 1.46 3.20 -20.86
CA PRO A 142 1.99 2.88 -22.18
C PRO A 142 1.17 3.55 -23.29
N THR A 143 1.78 4.46 -24.05
CA THR A 143 1.17 5.04 -25.24
C THR A 143 1.15 4.01 -26.36
N ASN A 144 0.04 3.27 -26.46
CA ASN A 144 -0.22 2.39 -27.59
C ASN A 144 -0.38 3.21 -28.87
N LYS A 145 0.68 3.25 -29.70
CA LYS A 145 0.66 3.29 -31.17
C LYS A 145 2.12 3.24 -31.67
N THR A 146 2.50 2.15 -32.34
CA THR A 146 3.72 1.97 -33.19
C THR A 146 5.01 1.34 -32.65
N SER A 147 5.02 0.63 -31.53
CA SER A 147 6.09 -0.39 -31.33
C SER A 147 5.63 -1.58 -30.49
N LYS A 148 5.41 -2.71 -31.17
CA LYS A 148 5.50 -4.05 -30.59
C LYS A 148 6.96 -4.34 -30.20
N LYS A 149 7.53 -3.57 -29.28
CA LYS A 149 8.64 -4.05 -28.48
C LYS A 149 8.04 -4.43 -27.15
N ASN A 150 7.91 -5.74 -26.95
CA ASN A 150 7.43 -6.35 -25.72
C ASN A 150 8.46 -6.06 -24.60
N ASN A 151 8.56 -4.81 -24.16
CA ASN A 151 9.22 -4.47 -22.91
C ASN A 151 8.22 -4.79 -21.81
N ASN A 152 7.94 -6.08 -21.64
CA ASN A 152 7.25 -6.58 -20.47
C ASN A 152 8.24 -6.43 -19.31
N LEU A 153 8.32 -5.22 -18.75
CA LEU A 153 9.11 -4.91 -17.57
C LEU A 153 8.59 -5.81 -16.45
N ASP A 154 9.25 -6.95 -16.24
CA ASP A 154 8.95 -7.90 -15.17
C ASP A 154 9.44 -7.28 -13.86
N LEU A 155 8.65 -6.34 -13.35
CA LEU A 155 8.87 -5.61 -12.10
C LEU A 155 8.17 -6.35 -10.96
N ARG A 156 8.96 -6.85 -10.03
CA ARG A 156 8.46 -7.49 -8.80
C ARG A 156 8.86 -6.67 -7.59
N ILE A 157 7.91 -6.38 -6.70
CA ILE A 157 8.17 -5.73 -5.41
C ILE A 157 7.70 -6.67 -4.30
N ASN A 158 8.61 -7.15 -3.45
CA ASN A 158 8.27 -8.13 -2.40
C ASN A 158 7.75 -7.47 -1.11
N SER A 159 8.26 -6.27 -0.78
CA SER A 159 7.86 -5.56 0.43
C SER A 159 8.04 -4.05 0.33
N ILE A 160 7.17 -3.32 1.01
CA ILE A 160 7.20 -1.87 1.14
C ILE A 160 7.15 -1.52 2.63
N LEU A 161 8.12 -0.72 3.08
CA LEU A 161 8.20 -0.19 4.43
C LEU A 161 8.13 1.33 4.36
N ILE A 162 7.18 1.90 5.07
CA ILE A 162 6.97 3.34 5.17
C ILE A 162 7.16 3.76 6.61
N ARG A 163 7.91 4.83 6.83
CA ARG A 163 8.07 5.49 8.12
C ARG A 163 7.95 6.99 7.96
N ARG A 164 7.07 7.61 8.77
CA ARG A 164 6.86 9.06 8.82
C ARG A 164 6.39 9.62 7.47
N GLY A 165 5.38 9.00 6.87
CA GLY A 165 4.73 9.53 5.67
C GLY A 165 3.71 10.61 5.99
N LYS A 166 3.55 11.56 5.07
CA LYS A 166 2.49 12.57 5.03
C LYS A 166 1.86 12.59 3.65
N LEU A 167 0.54 12.67 3.60
CA LEU A 167 -0.22 12.77 2.36
C LEU A 167 -1.32 13.79 2.54
N SER A 168 -1.44 14.74 1.63
CA SER A 168 -2.60 15.62 1.50
C SER A 168 -3.30 15.39 0.17
N TYR A 169 -4.62 15.40 0.20
CA TYR A 169 -5.50 15.42 -0.97
C TYR A 169 -6.53 16.53 -0.78
N ASP A 170 -6.56 17.49 -1.71
CA ASP A 170 -7.44 18.65 -1.62
C ASP A 170 -8.19 18.91 -2.94
N ILE A 171 -9.50 19.09 -2.87
CA ILE A 171 -10.30 19.69 -3.94
C ILE A 171 -10.50 21.17 -3.58
N LEU A 172 -9.72 22.05 -4.21
CA LEU A 172 -9.56 23.44 -3.77
C LEU A 172 -10.86 24.27 -3.80
N SER A 173 -11.82 23.91 -4.65
CA SER A 173 -13.13 24.57 -4.72
C SER A 173 -14.11 24.17 -3.62
N GLU A 174 -13.83 23.13 -2.84
CA GLU A 174 -14.74 22.60 -1.84
C GLU A 174 -14.52 23.28 -0.48
N ASN A 175 -15.55 23.26 0.37
CA ASN A 175 -15.46 23.83 1.71
C ASN A 175 -14.73 22.88 2.67
N THR A 176 -13.87 23.44 3.51
CA THR A 176 -13.26 22.71 4.62
C THR A 176 -14.25 22.45 5.74
N THR A 177 -14.10 21.35 6.47
CA THR A 177 -14.92 21.01 7.64
C THR A 177 -14.03 20.68 8.85
N PRO A 178 -13.52 21.68 9.59
CA PRO A 178 -12.65 21.44 10.74
C PRO A 178 -13.28 20.47 11.76
N GLY A 179 -12.50 19.51 12.26
CA GLY A 179 -12.96 18.51 13.23
C GLY A 179 -13.92 17.44 12.68
N LYS A 180 -14.20 17.46 11.37
CA LYS A 180 -15.01 16.45 10.69
C LYS A 180 -14.26 15.92 9.47
N PHE A 181 -14.32 14.62 9.26
CA PHE A 181 -13.73 13.96 8.11
C PHE A 181 -14.34 14.55 6.83
N ASN A 182 -13.46 14.97 5.92
CA ASN A 182 -13.85 15.60 4.67
C ASN A 182 -13.23 14.81 3.50
N PRO A 183 -14.03 14.11 2.68
CA PRO A 183 -13.48 13.38 1.54
C PRO A 183 -12.87 14.30 0.48
N SER A 184 -13.22 15.59 0.47
CA SER A 184 -12.61 16.61 -0.41
C SER A 184 -11.30 17.17 0.16
N HIS A 185 -11.04 17.02 1.46
CA HIS A 185 -9.83 17.51 2.15
C HIS A 185 -9.32 16.47 3.13
N ILE A 186 -8.40 15.63 2.68
CA ILE A 186 -7.81 14.56 3.47
C ILE A 186 -6.37 14.95 3.78
N LYS A 187 -6.00 14.97 5.06
CA LYS A 187 -4.59 15.14 5.45
C LYS A 187 -4.20 14.05 6.42
N LEU A 188 -3.29 13.21 5.94
CA LEU A 188 -2.73 12.07 6.66
C LEU A 188 -1.33 12.43 7.16
N HIS A 189 -1.08 12.14 8.44
CA HIS A 189 0.25 12.24 9.03
C HIS A 189 0.61 10.96 9.77
N ASN A 190 1.88 10.86 10.17
CA ASN A 190 2.44 9.71 10.88
C ASN A 190 2.19 8.36 10.18
N ILE A 191 2.13 8.37 8.84
CA ILE A 191 1.89 7.15 8.08
C ILE A 191 3.06 6.19 8.33
N ILE A 192 2.73 5.01 8.83
CA ILE A 192 3.64 3.88 8.99
C ILE A 192 2.98 2.68 8.34
N ALA A 193 3.67 2.03 7.42
CA ALA A 193 3.16 0.84 6.76
C ALA A 193 4.25 -0.21 6.60
N ASN A 194 3.88 -1.48 6.84
CA ASN A 194 4.69 -2.65 6.56
C ASN A 194 3.85 -3.57 5.68
N ILE A 195 4.08 -3.51 4.37
CA ILE A 195 3.32 -4.23 3.36
C ILE A 195 4.24 -5.29 2.75
N SER A 196 3.74 -6.52 2.61
CA SER A 196 4.38 -7.59 1.86
C SER A 196 3.51 -7.90 0.65
N LEU A 197 4.13 -7.95 -0.52
CA LEU A 197 3.51 -8.23 -1.81
C LEU A 197 4.15 -9.51 -2.32
N LYS A 198 3.48 -10.65 -2.16
CA LYS A 198 4.03 -11.94 -2.63
C LYS A 198 3.91 -12.07 -4.14
N SER A 199 2.79 -11.60 -4.67
CA SER A 199 2.48 -11.56 -6.10
C SER A 199 1.47 -10.43 -6.35
N LEU A 200 1.66 -9.73 -7.45
CA LEU A 200 0.75 -8.72 -8.00
C LEU A 200 0.81 -8.88 -9.52
N HIS A 201 -0.22 -9.49 -10.08
CA HIS A 201 -0.42 -9.65 -11.51
C HIS A 201 -1.78 -9.03 -11.89
N ASN A 202 -2.06 -8.91 -13.18
CA ASN A 202 -3.30 -8.30 -13.67
C ASN A 202 -4.56 -9.03 -13.18
N ASP A 203 -4.45 -10.33 -12.92
CA ASP A 203 -5.55 -11.22 -12.54
C ASP A 203 -5.50 -11.68 -11.08
N SER A 204 -4.43 -11.36 -10.34
CA SER A 204 -4.19 -11.96 -9.03
C SER A 204 -3.38 -11.07 -8.10
N ILE A 205 -3.80 -11.05 -6.83
CA ILE A 205 -3.20 -10.23 -5.77
C ILE A 205 -2.94 -11.13 -4.57
N ASN A 206 -1.70 -11.16 -4.10
CA ASN A 206 -1.32 -11.79 -2.85
C ASN A 206 -0.52 -10.80 -2.02
N ALA A 207 -1.22 -10.10 -1.12
CA ALA A 207 -0.66 -9.03 -0.32
C ALA A 207 -0.93 -9.24 1.17
N SER A 208 -0.07 -8.69 2.02
CA SER A 208 -0.24 -8.71 3.47
C SER A 208 0.18 -7.38 4.05
N ILE A 209 -0.76 -6.68 4.68
CA ILE A 209 -0.50 -5.52 5.52
C ILE A 209 -0.20 -6.07 6.91
N LYS A 210 1.08 -6.08 7.30
CA LYS A 210 1.49 -6.51 8.64
C LYS A 210 1.16 -5.45 9.68
N ARG A 211 1.28 -4.18 9.29
CA ARG A 211 0.92 -3.00 10.08
C ARG A 211 0.67 -1.84 9.14
N LEU A 212 -0.43 -1.14 9.32
CA LEU A 212 -0.67 0.21 8.82
C LEU A 212 -1.16 1.05 10.01
N SER A 213 -0.60 2.23 10.18
CA SER A 213 -1.09 3.24 11.13
C SER A 213 -0.96 4.62 10.52
N LEU A 214 -1.91 5.49 10.82
CA LEU A 214 -1.99 6.85 10.32
C LEU A 214 -2.92 7.67 11.21
N ASP A 215 -2.78 8.98 11.11
CA ASP A 215 -3.66 9.94 11.74
C ASP A 215 -4.22 10.86 10.65
N GLU A 216 -5.51 11.17 10.71
CA GLU A 216 -6.22 12.04 9.79
C GLU A 216 -6.56 13.37 10.49
N GLN A 217 -6.52 14.51 9.78
CA GLN A 217 -6.70 15.85 10.34
C GLN A 217 -8.03 16.08 11.10
N SER A 218 -9.07 15.29 10.84
CA SER A 218 -10.35 15.35 11.55
C SER A 218 -10.29 14.75 12.97
N GLY A 219 -9.18 14.10 13.34
CA GLY A 219 -9.01 13.41 14.61
C GLY A 219 -9.22 11.90 14.53
N LEU A 220 -9.51 11.34 13.34
CA LEU A 220 -9.55 9.90 13.14
C LEU A 220 -8.12 9.34 13.19
N SER A 221 -7.84 8.48 14.18
CA SER A 221 -6.53 7.85 14.34
C SER A 221 -6.63 6.34 14.18
N LEU A 222 -5.91 5.80 13.20
CA LEU A 222 -5.72 4.38 12.98
C LEU A 222 -4.42 3.95 13.67
N HIS A 223 -4.53 3.31 14.82
CA HIS A 223 -3.37 2.79 15.55
C HIS A 223 -2.75 1.55 14.89
N LYS A 224 -3.60 0.66 14.36
CA LYS A 224 -3.13 -0.53 13.67
C LYS A 224 -4.20 -1.14 12.76
N LEU A 225 -3.82 -1.40 11.52
CA LEU A 225 -4.49 -2.33 10.62
C LEU A 225 -3.55 -3.47 10.27
N THR A 226 -4.04 -4.70 10.38
CA THR A 226 -3.39 -5.92 9.89
C THR A 226 -4.39 -6.69 9.04
N LEU A 227 -3.97 -7.17 7.87
CA LEU A 227 -4.77 -8.05 7.02
C LEU A 227 -3.90 -8.77 5.99
N LYS A 228 -4.41 -9.88 5.45
CA LYS A 228 -3.84 -10.60 4.31
C LYS A 228 -4.90 -10.75 3.23
N VAL A 229 -4.62 -10.23 2.04
CA VAL A 229 -5.48 -10.33 0.86
C VAL A 229 -4.95 -11.42 -0.07
N LEU A 230 -5.85 -12.29 -0.51
CA LEU A 230 -5.66 -13.21 -1.61
C LEU A 230 -6.83 -12.98 -2.57
N ALA A 231 -6.57 -12.45 -3.76
CA ALA A 231 -7.59 -12.22 -4.76
C ALA A 231 -7.19 -12.79 -6.11
N ASN A 232 -8.18 -13.22 -6.87
CA ASN A 232 -8.09 -13.40 -8.30
C ASN A 232 -9.21 -12.60 -9.01
N ASP A 233 -9.39 -12.84 -10.31
CA ASP A 233 -10.40 -12.23 -11.17
C ASP A 233 -11.86 -12.43 -10.68
N LYS A 234 -12.15 -13.40 -9.82
CA LYS A 234 -13.53 -13.75 -9.41
C LYS A 234 -13.78 -13.79 -7.91
N LYS A 235 -12.72 -13.93 -7.11
CA LYS A 235 -12.83 -14.11 -5.66
C LYS A 235 -11.74 -13.34 -4.95
N MET A 236 -12.10 -12.70 -3.85
CA MET A 236 -11.17 -12.15 -2.88
C MET A 236 -11.41 -12.75 -1.50
N THR A 237 -10.32 -13.08 -0.81
CA THR A 237 -10.32 -13.54 0.57
C THR A 237 -9.41 -12.64 1.39
N VAL A 238 -9.96 -12.06 2.45
CA VAL A 238 -9.21 -11.28 3.43
C VAL A 238 -9.13 -12.08 4.72
N LYS A 239 -7.91 -12.41 5.17
CA LYS A 239 -7.65 -13.15 6.40
C LYS A 239 -6.93 -12.28 7.41
N ASN A 240 -7.00 -12.66 8.69
CA ASN A 240 -6.29 -12.00 9.78
C ASN A 240 -6.60 -10.50 9.86
N PHE A 241 -7.84 -10.11 9.52
CA PHE A 241 -8.23 -8.72 9.57
C PHE A 241 -8.36 -8.28 11.03
N LYS A 242 -7.61 -7.24 11.37
CA LYS A 242 -7.62 -6.62 12.68
C LYS A 242 -7.48 -5.11 12.52
N LEU A 243 -8.47 -4.38 13.01
CA LEU A 243 -8.51 -2.92 13.03
C LEU A 243 -8.44 -2.45 14.49
N GLU A 244 -7.55 -1.51 14.79
CA GLU A 244 -7.42 -0.84 16.08
C GLU A 244 -7.42 0.68 15.88
N LEU A 245 -8.43 1.34 16.45
CA LEU A 245 -8.49 2.79 16.66
C LEU A 245 -8.13 3.08 18.12
N ALA A 246 -8.46 4.28 18.63
CA ALA A 246 -8.15 4.67 20.00
C ALA A 246 -8.80 3.75 21.06
N ASN A 247 -10.09 3.46 20.93
CA ASN A 247 -10.88 2.69 21.89
C ASN A 247 -11.67 1.54 21.23
N THR A 248 -11.45 1.31 19.93
CA THR A 248 -12.14 0.33 19.10
C THR A 248 -11.16 -0.71 18.60
N GLN A 249 -11.53 -1.98 18.72
CA GLN A 249 -10.82 -3.12 18.18
C GLN A 249 -11.81 -4.05 17.48
N ILE A 250 -11.66 -4.19 16.15
CA ILE A 250 -12.46 -5.11 15.33
C ILE A 250 -11.57 -6.25 14.84
N LYS A 251 -12.07 -7.48 14.98
CA LYS A 251 -11.40 -8.70 14.52
C LYS A 251 -12.34 -9.55 13.68
N THR A 252 -11.81 -10.12 12.61
CA THR A 252 -12.58 -11.03 11.76
C THR A 252 -11.71 -12.23 11.39
N ASN A 253 -12.33 -13.41 11.29
CA ASN A 253 -11.61 -14.63 10.87
C ASN A 253 -11.25 -14.55 9.39
N GLN A 254 -12.27 -14.34 8.57
CA GLN A 254 -12.18 -14.32 7.13
C GLN A 254 -13.29 -13.44 6.57
N ILE A 255 -12.95 -12.65 5.55
CA ILE A 255 -13.89 -11.97 4.68
C ILE A 255 -13.77 -12.66 3.33
N GLU A 256 -14.90 -13.13 2.80
CA GLU A 256 -14.97 -13.67 1.44
C GLU A 256 -15.76 -12.69 0.58
N MET A 257 -15.27 -12.44 -0.62
CA MET A 257 -15.94 -11.65 -1.64
C MET A 257 -15.91 -12.43 -2.94
N SER A 258 -17.05 -12.45 -3.63
CA SER A 258 -17.24 -13.11 -4.93
C SER A 258 -17.83 -12.11 -5.92
N TYR A 259 -17.31 -12.11 -7.14
CA TYR A 259 -17.63 -11.17 -8.22
C TYR A 259 -17.28 -11.81 -9.58
N ASN A 260 -17.64 -11.18 -10.70
CA ASN A 260 -17.34 -11.71 -12.04
C ASN A 260 -16.00 -11.22 -12.59
N SER A 261 -15.64 -9.96 -12.28
CA SER A 261 -14.38 -9.34 -12.65
C SER A 261 -14.02 -8.22 -11.66
N PHE A 262 -12.78 -7.72 -11.71
CA PHE A 262 -12.41 -6.53 -10.93
C PHE A 262 -13.22 -5.27 -11.30
N GLU A 263 -13.85 -5.23 -12.48
CA GLU A 263 -14.70 -4.11 -12.89
C GLU A 263 -15.99 -4.01 -12.06
N ASP A 264 -16.44 -5.12 -11.46
CA ASP A 264 -17.62 -5.15 -10.59
C ASP A 264 -17.43 -4.30 -9.32
N PHE A 265 -16.19 -3.97 -8.94
CA PHE A 265 -15.92 -3.05 -7.84
C PHE A 265 -16.35 -1.60 -8.13
N ASN A 266 -16.56 -1.23 -9.40
CA ASN A 266 -17.18 0.05 -9.76
C ASN A 266 -18.66 0.11 -9.33
N ASP A 267 -19.30 -1.04 -9.15
CA ASP A 267 -20.65 -1.20 -8.63
C ASP A 267 -20.64 -2.19 -7.44
N PHE A 268 -19.77 -1.91 -6.47
CA PHE A 268 -19.54 -2.76 -5.31
C PHE A 268 -20.83 -3.11 -4.56
N GLY A 269 -21.76 -2.16 -4.45
CA GLY A 269 -22.98 -2.31 -3.68
C GLY A 269 -23.94 -3.38 -4.20
N ASN A 270 -23.96 -3.58 -5.51
CA ASN A 270 -24.88 -4.51 -6.18
C ASN A 270 -24.18 -5.79 -6.66
N LYS A 271 -22.95 -5.69 -7.16
CA LYS A 271 -22.31 -6.79 -7.89
C LYS A 271 -21.35 -7.63 -7.06
N VAL A 272 -20.89 -7.10 -5.92
CA VAL A 272 -19.96 -7.83 -5.04
C VAL A 272 -20.74 -8.48 -3.91
N ASN A 273 -20.79 -9.81 -3.95
CA ASN A 273 -21.32 -10.59 -2.84
C ASN A 273 -20.21 -10.79 -1.81
N PHE A 274 -20.46 -10.49 -0.55
CA PHE A 274 -19.49 -10.65 0.52
C PHE A 274 -20.07 -11.41 1.70
N ALA A 275 -19.24 -12.17 2.38
CA ALA A 275 -19.54 -12.87 3.61
C ALA A 275 -18.47 -12.52 4.65
N LEU A 276 -18.91 -12.12 5.84
CA LEU A 276 -18.05 -11.65 6.92
C LEU A 276 -18.56 -12.19 8.26
N SER A 277 -17.62 -12.60 9.11
CA SER A 277 -17.88 -12.87 10.52
C SER A 277 -16.96 -12.01 11.39
N ILE A 278 -17.56 -11.01 12.03
CA ILE A 278 -16.95 -10.21 13.08
C ILE A 278 -16.98 -11.03 14.37
N LEU A 279 -15.79 -11.36 14.88
CA LEU A 279 -15.63 -11.98 16.20
C LEU A 279 -15.97 -10.97 17.29
N PRO A 280 -16.22 -11.40 18.56
CA PRO A 280 -16.42 -10.48 19.67
C PRO A 280 -15.35 -9.37 19.70
N SER A 281 -15.81 -8.16 19.42
CA SER A 281 -14.99 -6.99 19.11
C SER A 281 -15.49 -5.79 19.90
N ARG A 282 -14.57 -4.98 20.43
CA ARG A 282 -14.91 -3.79 21.20
C ARG A 282 -15.08 -2.60 20.26
N ILE A 283 -16.19 -1.89 20.31
CA ILE A 283 -16.46 -0.72 19.49
C ILE A 283 -16.83 0.44 20.38
N THR A 284 -16.17 1.57 20.18
CA THR A 284 -16.48 2.83 20.87
C THR A 284 -16.88 3.85 19.83
N PHE A 285 -18.15 4.26 19.85
CA PHE A 285 -18.72 5.14 18.82
C PHE A 285 -18.03 6.51 18.74
N LYS A 286 -17.46 7.01 19.83
CA LYS A 286 -16.61 8.21 19.81
C LYS A 286 -15.47 8.12 18.79
N ASP A 287 -14.88 6.94 18.55
CA ASP A 287 -13.75 6.83 17.61
C ASP A 287 -14.14 7.11 16.15
N ILE A 288 -15.42 6.97 15.81
CA ILE A 288 -15.96 7.30 14.48
C ILE A 288 -16.66 8.66 14.45
N SER A 289 -16.60 9.44 15.53
CA SER A 289 -17.19 10.78 15.59
C SER A 289 -16.64 11.76 14.54
N PRO A 290 -15.38 11.65 14.06
CA PRO A 290 -14.93 12.48 12.94
C PRO A 290 -15.78 12.26 11.68
N ILE A 291 -16.33 11.05 11.49
CA ILE A 291 -17.20 10.71 10.35
C ILE A 291 -18.67 11.05 10.69
N VAL A 292 -19.12 10.67 11.89
CA VAL A 292 -20.50 10.84 12.35
C VAL A 292 -20.51 11.65 13.66
N PRO A 293 -20.53 13.00 13.61
CA PRO A 293 -20.34 13.85 14.79
C PRO A 293 -21.36 13.64 15.92
N SER A 294 -22.59 13.23 15.60
CA SER A 294 -23.62 12.90 16.59
C SER A 294 -23.22 11.78 17.55
N LEU A 295 -22.22 10.97 17.17
CA LEU A 295 -21.70 9.88 17.98
C LEU A 295 -20.62 10.30 19.00
N ALA A 296 -20.21 11.57 19.02
CA ALA A 296 -19.13 12.06 19.90
C ALA A 296 -19.38 11.87 21.40
N HIS A 297 -20.65 11.87 21.82
CA HIS A 297 -21.04 11.74 23.23
C HIS A 297 -21.02 10.28 23.73
N PHE A 298 -21.01 9.30 22.81
CA PHE A 298 -21.03 7.88 23.15
C PHE A 298 -19.62 7.35 23.40
N LYS A 299 -19.12 7.63 24.63
CA LYS A 299 -17.79 7.24 25.09
C LYS A 299 -17.71 5.78 25.56
N GLU A 300 -18.85 5.16 25.82
CA GLU A 300 -18.92 3.77 26.26
C GLU A 300 -18.61 2.82 25.11
N SER A 301 -17.93 1.74 25.44
CA SER A 301 -17.62 0.69 24.49
C SER A 301 -18.67 -0.42 24.55
N ILE A 302 -19.11 -0.88 23.38
CA ILE A 302 -19.95 -2.07 23.24
C ILE A 302 -19.13 -3.24 22.70
N GLU A 303 -19.51 -4.46 23.05
CA GLU A 303 -19.08 -5.68 22.38
C GLU A 303 -20.02 -5.98 21.22
N LEU A 304 -19.47 -6.05 20.01
CA LEU A 304 -20.16 -6.45 18.79
C LEU A 304 -19.65 -7.83 18.34
N GLU A 305 -20.57 -8.73 18.07
CA GLU A 305 -20.35 -9.96 17.31
C GLU A 305 -21.40 -10.03 16.20
N MET A 306 -20.97 -10.29 14.96
CA MET A 306 -21.88 -10.21 13.81
C MET A 306 -21.46 -11.17 12.70
N LYS A 307 -22.44 -11.84 12.08
CA LYS A 307 -22.27 -12.56 10.81
C LYS A 307 -23.17 -11.91 9.78
N LEU A 308 -22.59 -11.58 8.62
CA LEU A 308 -23.34 -11.02 7.51
C LEU A 308 -22.96 -11.70 6.20
N LYS A 309 -23.87 -11.68 5.24
CA LYS A 309 -23.68 -12.19 3.88
C LYS A 309 -24.58 -11.46 2.88
N GLY A 310 -24.20 -11.43 1.61
CA GLY A 310 -25.00 -10.85 0.53
C GLY A 310 -24.31 -9.68 -0.13
N THR A 311 -25.08 -8.80 -0.76
CA THR A 311 -24.59 -7.55 -1.35
C THR A 311 -24.95 -6.39 -0.40
N ILE A 312 -24.41 -5.19 -0.60
CA ILE A 312 -24.76 -4.06 0.28
C ILE A 312 -26.25 -3.72 0.16
N ASN A 313 -26.81 -3.85 -1.05
CA ASN A 313 -28.23 -3.60 -1.31
C ASN A 313 -29.14 -4.78 -0.97
N GLN A 314 -28.59 -5.96 -0.67
CA GLN A 314 -29.32 -7.13 -0.17
C GLN A 314 -28.47 -7.84 0.89
N LEU A 315 -28.49 -7.30 2.10
CA LEU A 315 -27.59 -7.70 3.18
C LEU A 315 -28.33 -8.52 4.23
N ASP A 316 -28.00 -9.79 4.34
CA ASP A 316 -28.53 -10.69 5.37
C ASP A 316 -27.57 -10.73 6.56
N ILE A 317 -28.08 -10.49 7.77
CA ILE A 317 -27.36 -10.54 9.04
C ILE A 317 -28.00 -11.63 9.90
N PRO A 318 -27.69 -12.91 9.63
CA PRO A 318 -28.29 -14.04 10.35
C PRO A 318 -27.94 -14.07 11.84
N PHE A 319 -26.89 -13.35 12.25
CA PHE A 319 -26.50 -13.25 13.64
C PHE A 319 -25.93 -11.87 13.96
N LEU A 320 -26.56 -11.19 14.90
CA LEU A 320 -26.08 -9.97 15.53
C LEU A 320 -26.17 -10.12 17.04
N SER A 321 -25.06 -9.94 17.75
CA SER A 321 -25.04 -9.80 19.20
C SER A 321 -24.35 -8.48 19.57
N ILE A 322 -25.06 -7.66 20.34
CA ILE A 322 -24.53 -6.43 20.93
C ILE A 322 -24.64 -6.56 22.44
N LYS A 323 -23.53 -6.32 23.14
CA LYS A 323 -23.52 -6.23 24.61
C LYS A 323 -22.90 -4.89 25.01
N GLY A 324 -23.64 -4.08 25.74
CA GLY A 324 -23.15 -2.82 26.31
C GLY A 324 -22.84 -2.96 27.79
N SER A 325 -23.14 -1.91 28.56
CA SER A 325 -23.18 -1.93 30.03
C SER A 325 -24.14 -3.01 30.57
N GLU A 326 -24.16 -3.22 31.89
CA GLU A 326 -24.77 -4.41 32.54
C GLU A 326 -26.20 -4.78 32.07
N HIS A 327 -26.96 -3.83 31.53
CA HIS A 327 -28.35 -4.02 31.12
C HIS A 327 -28.58 -4.09 29.60
N LEU A 328 -27.58 -3.79 28.75
CA LEU A 328 -27.76 -3.79 27.29
C LEU A 328 -27.28 -5.13 26.70
N LYS A 329 -28.22 -6.02 26.38
CA LYS A 329 -27.96 -7.23 25.60
C LYS A 329 -28.98 -7.33 24.47
N LEU A 330 -28.51 -7.29 23.24
CA LEU A 330 -29.31 -7.52 22.05
C LEU A 330 -28.80 -8.76 21.33
N LYS A 331 -29.71 -9.66 20.96
CA LYS A 331 -29.47 -10.72 19.99
C LYS A 331 -30.57 -10.68 18.94
N SER A 332 -30.19 -10.67 17.67
CA SER A 332 -31.15 -10.54 16.58
C SER A 332 -30.64 -11.14 15.27
N SER A 333 -31.58 -11.36 14.36
CA SER A 333 -31.36 -11.73 12.96
C SER A 333 -32.09 -10.70 12.10
N LEU A 334 -31.35 -10.03 11.22
CA LEU A 334 -31.81 -8.89 10.44
C LEU A 334 -31.53 -9.11 8.96
N SER A 335 -32.30 -8.47 8.10
CA SER A 335 -32.02 -8.37 6.67
C SER A 335 -32.31 -6.94 6.22
N PHE A 336 -31.39 -6.36 5.46
CA PHE A 336 -31.50 -5.02 4.90
C PHE A 336 -31.63 -5.10 3.39
N GLN A 337 -32.49 -4.26 2.84
CA GLN A 337 -32.56 -4.00 1.40
C GLN A 337 -32.30 -2.51 1.13
N TYR A 338 -31.56 -2.24 0.05
CA TYR A 338 -31.23 -0.90 -0.44
C TYR A 338 -30.47 -0.01 0.55
N LEU A 339 -29.50 -0.56 1.29
CA LEU A 339 -28.75 0.18 2.31
C LEU A 339 -27.98 1.41 1.76
N LEU A 340 -27.68 1.45 0.46
CA LEU A 340 -27.05 2.61 -0.20
C LEU A 340 -28.03 3.73 -0.55
N ASP A 341 -29.32 3.49 -0.42
CA ASP A 341 -30.39 4.46 -0.62
C ASP A 341 -31.14 4.68 0.71
N PRO A 342 -30.72 5.67 1.52
CA PRO A 342 -31.28 5.89 2.84
C PRO A 342 -32.79 6.16 2.83
N GLU A 343 -33.32 6.73 1.75
CA GLU A 343 -34.76 7.04 1.63
C GLU A 343 -35.59 5.77 1.35
N ASN A 344 -34.98 4.75 0.74
CA ASN A 344 -35.64 3.50 0.34
C ASN A 344 -35.12 2.27 1.11
N THR A 345 -34.41 2.47 2.22
CA THR A 345 -33.84 1.37 3.01
C THR A 345 -34.95 0.65 3.79
N TYR A 346 -35.10 -0.66 3.55
CA TYR A 346 -36.02 -1.51 4.32
C TYR A 346 -35.24 -2.41 5.29
N LEU A 347 -35.71 -2.47 6.54
CA LEU A 347 -35.21 -3.37 7.57
C LEU A 347 -36.25 -4.46 7.86
N TYR A 348 -35.87 -5.70 7.60
CA TYR A 348 -36.65 -6.88 7.95
C TYR A 348 -36.02 -7.58 9.15
N ARG A 349 -36.81 -7.86 10.18
CA ARG A 349 -36.39 -8.77 11.26
C ARG A 349 -36.86 -10.17 10.91
N LYS A 350 -35.97 -11.15 10.93
CA LYS A 350 -36.38 -12.56 10.88
C LYS A 350 -36.85 -12.94 12.28
N LEU A 351 -38.14 -13.23 12.40
CA LEU A 351 -38.73 -13.81 13.60
C LEU A 351 -38.50 -15.31 13.49
N ASP A 352 -37.65 -15.85 14.37
CA ASP A 352 -37.47 -17.29 14.55
C ASP A 352 -38.56 -17.85 15.47
#